data_AF-A0A352J0J2-F1
#
_entry.id   AF-A0A352J0J2-F1
#
_cell.length_a   1.000
_cell.length_b   1.000
_cell.length_c   1.000
_cell.angle_alpha   90.00
_cell.angle_beta   90.00
_cell.angle_gamma   90.00
#
_symmetry.space_group_name_H-M   'P 1'
#
loop_
_entity.id
_entity.type
_entity.pdbx_description
1 polymer ?
#
loop_
_entity_poly.entity_id
_entity_poly.type
_entity_poly.pdbx_seq_one_letter_code
_entity_poly.pdbx_strand_id
1 'polypeptide(L)'
;VEALVRWEHSTRGLVSPGDFIPLAEETGQIVALGKQILYKACRDMVELQSAGFRDCKVAVNVSPIQIRKEGFRETVQEALTRSGLSPEALELEV
;
A
#
# COMPACT_ATOMS: atom_id res chain seq x y z
N VAL A 1 6.27 -0.86 11.13
CA VAL A 1 7.18 -0.82 9.96
C VAL A 1 6.49 -0.09 8.84
N GLU A 2 7.24 0.57 7.96
CA GLU A 2 6.66 1.33 6.85
C GLU A 2 6.76 0.54 5.53
N ALA A 3 5.69 0.53 4.75
CA ALA A 3 5.64 -0.06 3.42
C ALA A 3 6.07 0.97 2.37
N LEU A 4 7.32 0.87 1.92
CA LEU A 4 7.89 1.76 0.91
C LEU A 4 7.86 1.11 -0.47
N VAL A 5 7.10 1.71 -1.39
CA VAL A 5 7.03 1.23 -2.77
C VAL A 5 8.39 1.38 -3.47
N ARG A 6 8.75 0.37 -4.28
CA ARG A 6 9.91 0.38 -5.17
C ARG A 6 9.49 -0.18 -6.51
N TRP A 7 9.89 0.48 -7.60
CA TRP A 7 9.59 0.01 -8.95
C TRP A 7 10.85 -0.54 -9.59
N GLU A 8 10.89 -1.86 -9.80
CA GLU A 8 11.92 -2.52 -10.59
C GLU A 8 11.51 -2.56 -12.07
N HIS A 9 12.10 -1.67 -12.86
CA HIS A 9 11.87 -1.60 -14.30
C HIS A 9 12.87 -2.47 -15.05
N SER A 10 12.38 -3.28 -16.00
CA SER A 10 13.18 -4.28 -16.74
C SER A 10 14.44 -3.72 -17.39
N THR A 11 14.40 -2.49 -17.90
CA THR A 11 15.55 -1.83 -18.55
C THR A 11 16.13 -0.64 -17.78
N ARG A 12 15.41 -0.09 -16.80
CA ARG A 12 15.80 1.14 -16.08
C ARG A 12 16.29 0.84 -14.66
N GLY A 13 16.21 -0.41 -14.22
CA GLY A 13 16.55 -0.79 -12.85
C GLY A 13 15.54 -0.24 -11.84
N LEU A 14 16.01 0.06 -10.63
CA LEU A 14 15.19 0.64 -9.58
C LEU A 14 14.84 2.11 -9.90
N VAL A 15 13.56 2.38 -10.11
CA VAL A 15 13.02 3.73 -10.32
C VAL A 15 12.54 4.29 -8.98
N SER A 16 12.93 5.52 -8.67
CA SER A 16 12.59 6.18 -7.41
C SER A 16 11.08 6.49 -7.34
N PRO A 17 10.43 6.34 -6.18
CA PRO A 17 9.07 6.86 -5.97
C PRO A 17 8.91 8.33 -6.34
N GLY A 18 9.94 9.15 -6.11
CA GLY A 18 9.92 10.56 -6.50
C GLY A 18 9.76 10.79 -8.00
N ASP A 19 10.14 9.81 -8.84
CA ASP A 19 10.05 9.92 -10.29
C ASP A 19 8.71 9.43 -10.85
N PHE A 20 8.09 8.42 -10.22
CA PHE A 20 6.88 7.78 -10.77
C PHE A 20 5.59 8.10 -10.01
N ILE A 21 5.66 8.49 -8.74
CA ILE A 21 4.45 8.84 -7.97
C ILE A 21 3.77 10.08 -8.54
N PRO A 22 4.47 11.21 -8.85
CA PRO A 22 3.82 12.36 -9.46
C PRO A 22 3.12 12.01 -10.78
N LEU A 23 3.77 11.20 -11.62
CA LEU A 23 3.18 10.73 -12.87
C LEU A 23 1.95 9.83 -12.64
N ALA A 24 2.00 8.94 -11.65
CA ALA A 24 0.88 8.09 -11.29
C ALA A 24 -0.30 8.91 -10.76
N GLU A 25 -0.04 10.00 -10.03
CA GLU A 25 -1.05 10.94 -9.56
C GLU A 25 -1.71 11.69 -10.72
N GLU A 26 -0.90 12.29 -11.61
CA GLU A 26 -1.37 13.02 -12.78
C GLU A 26 -2.20 12.15 -13.74
N THR A 27 -1.81 10.88 -13.90
CA THR A 27 -2.49 9.93 -14.80
C THR A 27 -3.62 9.16 -14.12
N GLY A 28 -3.83 9.34 -12.82
CA GLY A 28 -4.81 8.60 -12.01
C GLY A 28 -4.44 7.13 -11.74
N GLN A 29 -3.29 6.64 -12.22
CA GLN A 29 -2.79 5.29 -11.94
C GLN A 29 -2.50 5.06 -10.46
N ILE A 30 -2.29 6.13 -9.68
CA ILE A 30 -2.07 6.07 -8.23
C ILE A 30 -3.19 5.32 -7.48
N VAL A 31 -4.43 5.37 -7.99
CA VAL A 31 -5.57 4.64 -7.40
C VAL A 31 -5.41 3.13 -7.59
N ALA A 32 -5.08 2.69 -8.79
CA ALA A 32 -4.90 1.28 -9.10
C ALA A 32 -3.65 0.71 -8.40
N LEU A 33 -2.56 1.47 -8.41
CA LEU A 33 -1.32 1.13 -7.70
C LEU A 33 -1.56 1.02 -6.20
N GLY A 34 -2.23 2.01 -5.62
CA GLY A 34 -2.56 2.06 -4.21
C GLY A 34 -3.35 0.84 -3.73
N LYS A 35 -4.32 0.36 -4.52
CA LYS A 35 -5.06 -0.87 -4.22
C LYS A 35 -4.13 -2.09 -4.11
N GLN A 36 -3.18 -2.23 -5.04
CA GLN A 36 -2.21 -3.34 -5.02
C GLN A 36 -1.23 -3.22 -3.86
N ILE A 37 -0.75 -2.00 -3.58
CA ILE A 37 0.17 -1.71 -2.48
C ILE A 37 -0.49 -2.03 -1.13
N LEU A 38 -1.72 -1.55 -0.90
CA LEU A 38 -2.49 -1.83 0.32
C LEU A 38 -2.64 -3.33 0.55
N TYR A 39 -3.11 -4.07 -0.46
CA TYR A 39 -3.29 -5.52 -0.32
C TYR A 39 -1.97 -6.24 -0.03
N LYS A 40 -0.90 -5.87 -0.74
CA LYS A 40 0.42 -6.47 -0.54
C LYS A 40 0.97 -6.17 0.86
N ALA A 41 0.89 -4.92 1.31
CA ALA A 41 1.35 -4.51 2.64
C ALA A 41 0.60 -5.27 3.75
N CYS A 42 -0.73 -5.41 3.63
CA CYS A 42 -1.51 -6.16 4.59
C CYS A 42 -1.14 -7.66 4.61
N ARG A 43 -0.99 -8.28 3.43
CA ARG A 43 -0.59 -9.68 3.32
C ARG A 43 0.81 -9.92 3.89
N ASP A 44 1.78 -9.09 3.52
CA ASP A 44 3.15 -9.21 4.00
C ASP A 44 3.22 -9.06 5.54
N MET A 45 2.37 -8.19 6.14
CA MET A 45 2.28 -8.07 7.60
C MET A 45 1.71 -9.32 8.27
N VAL A 46 0.69 -9.97 7.69
CA VAL A 46 0.17 -11.25 8.19
C VAL A 46 1.24 -12.34 8.15
N GLU A 47 2.05 -12.38 7.09
CA GLU A 47 3.18 -13.32 6.96
C GLU A 47 4.23 -13.07 8.06
N LEU A 48 4.56 -11.80 8.34
CA LEU A 48 5.47 -11.43 9.42
C LEU A 48 4.92 -11.78 10.80
N GLN A 49 3.65 -11.49 11.08
CA GLN A 49 3.01 -11.85 12.36
C GLN A 49 3.01 -13.36 12.56
N SER A 50 2.76 -14.13 11.50
CA SER A 50 2.80 -15.59 11.49
C SER A 50 4.21 -16.14 11.72
N ALA A 51 5.25 -15.43 11.26
CA ALA A 51 6.66 -15.76 11.49
C ALA A 51 7.17 -15.42 12.91
N GLY A 52 6.32 -14.86 13.78
CA GLY A 52 6.63 -14.59 15.19
C GLY A 52 6.68 -13.11 15.58
N PHE A 53 6.51 -12.19 14.63
CA PHE A 53 6.49 -10.74 14.88
C PHE A 53 5.09 -10.25 15.29
N ARG A 54 4.54 -10.79 16.39
CA ARG A 54 3.10 -10.76 16.73
C ARG A 54 2.49 -9.37 17.01
N ASP A 55 3.30 -8.36 17.34
CA ASP A 55 2.83 -7.01 17.68
C ASP A 55 3.24 -5.95 16.65
N CYS A 56 3.60 -6.38 15.44
CA CYS A 56 4.00 -5.46 14.37
C CYS A 56 2.79 -4.86 13.65
N LYS A 57 2.89 -3.55 13.36
CA LYS A 57 1.97 -2.79 12.51
C LYS A 57 2.65 -2.38 11.21
N VAL A 58 1.88 -2.22 10.15
CA VAL A 58 2.35 -1.69 8.86
C VAL A 58 1.74 -0.31 8.61
N ALA A 59 2.59 0.67 8.33
CA ALA A 59 2.19 1.98 7.83
C ALA A 59 2.26 1.99 6.30
N VAL A 60 1.22 2.50 5.66
CA VAL A 60 1.12 2.60 4.19
C VAL A 60 0.86 4.06 3.81
N ASN A 61 1.74 4.61 2.98
CA ASN A 61 1.58 5.93 2.40
C ASN A 61 0.43 5.95 1.39
N VAL A 62 -0.45 6.95 1.47
CA VAL A 62 -1.63 7.11 0.63
C VAL A 62 -1.68 8.54 0.09
N SER A 63 -1.76 8.67 -1.23
CA SER A 63 -1.94 9.98 -1.87
C SER A 63 -3.29 10.61 -1.50
N PRO A 64 -3.37 11.93 -1.30
CA PRO A 64 -4.63 12.65 -1.15
C PRO A 64 -5.63 12.42 -2.29
N ILE A 65 -5.15 12.09 -3.50
CA ILE A 65 -6.02 11.75 -4.64
C ILE A 65 -6.78 10.46 -4.39
N GLN A 66 -6.13 9.47 -3.77
CA GLN A 66 -6.76 8.19 -3.45
C GLN A 66 -7.84 8.36 -2.40
N ILE A 67 -7.59 9.16 -1.34
CA ILE A 67 -8.55 9.41 -0.26
C ILE A 67 -9.82 10.09 -0.77
N ARG A 68 -9.67 11.01 -1.73
CA ARG A 68 -10.81 11.72 -2.36
C ARG A 68 -11.58 10.85 -3.35
N LYS A 69 -11.06 9.68 -3.74
CA LYS A 69 -11.72 8.80 -4.70
C LYS A 69 -12.85 8.04 -4.02
N GLU A 70 -14.04 8.08 -4.62
CA GLU A 70 -15.14 7.20 -4.23
C GLU A 70 -14.68 5.73 -4.28
N GLY A 71 -14.98 4.94 -3.25
CA GLY A 71 -14.51 3.57 -3.15
C GLY A 71 -13.24 3.37 -2.33
N PHE A 72 -12.61 4.43 -1.78
CA PHE A 72 -11.37 4.28 -1.02
C PHE A 72 -11.55 3.44 0.24
N ARG A 73 -12.62 3.70 1.01
CA ARG A 73 -12.94 2.92 2.21
C ARG A 73 -13.15 1.43 1.86
N GLU A 74 -13.88 1.17 0.79
CA GLU A 74 -14.16 -0.17 0.28
C GLU A 74 -12.86 -0.88 -0.14
N THR A 75 -11.93 -0.13 -0.74
CA THR A 75 -10.61 -0.64 -1.11
C THR A 75 -9.79 -1.06 0.12
N VAL A 76 -9.79 -0.24 1.18
CA VAL A 76 -9.12 -0.59 2.45
C VAL A 76 -9.76 -1.81 3.09
N GLN A 77 -11.10 -1.83 3.14
CA GLN A 77 -11.84 -2.97 3.68
C GLN A 77 -11.57 -4.26 2.90
N GLU A 78 -11.54 -4.19 1.56
CA GLU A 78 -11.22 -5.33 0.71
C GLU A 78 -9.79 -5.84 0.98
N ALA A 79 -8.81 -4.94 1.13
CA ALA A 79 -7.42 -5.31 1.42
C ALA A 79 -7.29 -6.02 2.78
N LEU A 80 -7.93 -5.49 3.82
CA LEU A 80 -7.96 -6.11 5.16
C LEU A 80 -8.66 -7.47 5.12
N THR A 81 -9.85 -7.55 4.54
CA THR A 81 -10.62 -8.80 4.45
C THR A 81 -9.88 -9.87 3.64
N ARG A 82 -9.26 -9.52 2.52
CA ARG A 82 -8.55 -10.48 1.66
C ARG A 82 -7.22 -10.95 2.24
N SER A 83 -6.56 -10.13 3.06
CA SER A 83 -5.30 -10.50 3.72
C SER A 83 -5.53 -11.21 5.06
N GLY A 84 -6.65 -10.93 5.72
CA GLY A 84 -6.90 -11.37 7.10
C GLY A 84 -6.21 -10.51 8.16
N LEU A 85 -5.61 -9.38 7.78
CA LEU A 85 -4.96 -8.47 8.73
C LEU A 85 -6.01 -7.78 9.62
N SER A 86 -5.75 -7.71 10.93
CA SER A 86 -6.59 -6.92 11.83
C SER A 86 -6.45 -5.41 11.51
N PRO A 87 -7.55 -4.63 11.50
CA PRO A 87 -7.50 -3.20 11.20
C PRO A 87 -6.54 -2.41 12.10
N GLU A 88 -6.35 -2.83 13.35
CA GLU A 88 -5.48 -2.19 14.35
C GLU A 88 -3.98 -2.31 14.01
N ALA A 89 -3.64 -3.23 13.10
CA ALA A 89 -2.29 -3.45 12.60
C ALA A 89 -1.99 -2.70 11.29
N LEU A 90 -2.95 -1.97 10.71
CA LEU A 90 -2.77 -1.11 9.55
C LEU A 90 -2.84 0.36 9.96
N GLU A 91 -1.83 1.12 9.55
CA GLU A 91 -1.77 2.57 9.67
C GLU A 91 -1.71 3.19 8.28
N LEU A 92 -2.48 4.27 8.05
CA LEU A 92 -2.50 5.00 6.79
C LEU A 92 -1.88 6.38 7.01
N GLU A 93 -0.86 6.69 6.23
CA GLU A 93 -0.15 7.97 6.26
C GLU A 93 -0.47 8.77 4.99
N VAL A 94 -0.52 10.10 5.09
CA VAL A 94 -0.93 11.02 4.02
C VAL A 94 0.10 12.11 3.81
#